data_AF-A0A846LSA0-F1
#
_entry.id   AF-A0A846LSA0-F1
#
_cell.length_a   1.000
_cell.length_b   1.000
_cell.length_c   1.000
_cell.angle_alpha   90.00
_cell.angle_beta   90.00
_cell.angle_gamma   90.00
#
_symmetry.space_group_name_H-M   'P 1'
#
loop_
_entity.id
_entity.type
_entity.pdbx_description
1 polymer ?
#
loop_
_entity_poly.entity_id
_entity_poly.type
_entity_poly.pdbx_seq_one_letter_code
_entity_poly.pdbx_strand_id
1 'polypeptide(L)'
;MAFALVTGDLSYRDERGYVTIADAVLRGDGYELDGETTAYRPPAWPLLLAVFRLLGTPIELLVAVSVALLVASALLARRIATHIAGPSAGWLAAFLLLLYPLNVYTAATLYPQTLGMAALLGAIALSLVDPRAARPWHGAGVGLLAVVVLYSVPTLAFAALVAVLWALWRFRHQAVRFVVPAVLAGLLPVALWTARNAVAFDAFVPVSTATGVNLLLGNSAEATPTSGVTADIDSHRATADRAAMTESEESSFYTDAAFTWVGENPGEAAQLYLGKVVNYFAPYNEPASATGGGLMERLVSYLTFVPLVALALVRLALWRRFPPKPPELLLLTVFMTSAAFMALTFTRTRFRQPLDSTLIIEAAVCTALLAGMVLRDRRAGHHSRVPRPRRSGDEALGAASRRHQIGR
;
A
#
# COMPACT_ATOMS: atom_id res chain seq x y z
N MET A 1 14.28 -9.24 13.59
CA MET A 1 14.86 -8.55 14.76
C MET A 1 16.34 -8.89 14.92
N ALA A 2 16.72 -10.16 15.13
CA ALA A 2 18.14 -10.54 15.23
C ALA A 2 18.97 -10.15 13.99
N PHE A 3 18.48 -10.38 12.77
CA PHE A 3 19.21 -10.01 11.55
C PHE A 3 19.46 -8.49 11.40
N ALA A 4 18.46 -7.66 11.72
CA ALA A 4 18.57 -6.19 11.62
C ALA A 4 19.40 -5.56 12.75
N LEU A 5 19.40 -6.18 13.94
CA LEU A 5 20.23 -5.75 15.07
C LEU A 5 21.69 -6.21 14.95
N VAL A 6 21.95 -7.28 14.19
CA VAL A 6 23.30 -7.83 13.99
C VAL A 6 24.12 -7.01 13.00
N THR A 7 23.49 -6.33 12.04
CA THR A 7 24.25 -5.56 11.04
C THR A 7 24.70 -4.21 11.56
N GLY A 8 23.91 -3.52 12.40
CA GLY A 8 24.25 -2.22 13.02
C GLY A 8 24.44 -1.04 12.05
N ASP A 9 24.81 -1.32 10.81
CA ASP A 9 25.19 -0.36 9.79
C ASP A 9 24.06 -0.11 8.78
N LEU A 10 23.86 1.17 8.44
CA LEU A 10 22.98 1.61 7.37
C LEU A 10 23.54 1.11 6.02
N SER A 11 22.97 0.01 5.55
CA SER A 11 23.50 -0.78 4.43
C SER A 11 23.25 -0.09 3.09
N TYR A 12 22.17 0.68 2.97
CA TYR A 12 21.79 1.35 1.71
C TYR A 12 22.06 2.85 1.75
N ARG A 13 22.46 3.41 0.59
CA ARG A 13 22.65 4.87 0.40
C ARG A 13 21.39 5.65 0.78
N ASP A 14 20.23 5.07 0.51
CA ASP A 14 18.94 5.67 0.86
C ASP A 14 18.75 5.87 2.36
N GLU A 15 19.10 4.87 3.16
CA GLU A 15 18.95 4.92 4.62
C GLU A 15 19.81 6.03 5.21
N ARG A 16 21.08 6.11 4.77
CA ARG A 16 22.00 7.19 5.16
C ARG A 16 21.43 8.56 4.83
N GLY A 17 20.91 8.75 3.62
CA GLY A 17 20.30 10.03 3.24
C GLY A 17 19.11 10.43 4.11
N TYR A 18 18.26 9.48 4.51
CA TYR A 18 17.14 9.79 5.43
C TYR A 18 17.62 10.21 6.82
N VAL A 19 18.63 9.53 7.37
CA VAL A 19 19.20 9.85 8.69
C VAL A 19 19.98 11.18 8.65
N THR A 20 20.76 11.43 7.59
CA THR A 20 21.47 12.71 7.41
C THR A 20 20.51 13.89 7.44
N ILE A 21 19.40 13.82 6.70
CA ILE A 21 18.37 14.87 6.71
C ILE A 21 17.75 15.00 8.11
N ALA A 22 17.44 13.88 8.76
CA ALA A 22 16.87 13.90 10.10
C ALA A 22 17.79 14.60 11.11
N ASP A 23 19.08 14.30 11.10
CA ASP A 23 20.06 14.92 11.99
C ASP A 23 20.32 16.40 11.62
N ALA A 24 20.27 16.79 10.34
CA ALA A 24 20.37 18.19 9.90
C ALA A 24 19.22 19.05 10.44
N VAL A 25 17.99 18.53 10.36
CA VAL A 25 16.80 19.19 10.94
C VAL A 25 16.97 19.39 12.45
N LEU A 26 17.57 18.43 13.16
CA LEU A 26 17.80 18.53 14.60
C LEU A 26 18.90 19.50 15.00
N ARG A 27 19.92 19.68 14.16
CA ARG A 27 20.98 20.69 14.38
C ARG A 27 20.51 22.12 14.10
N GLY A 28 19.37 22.27 13.42
CA GLY A 28 18.86 23.58 13.00
C GLY A 28 19.37 24.03 11.64
N ASP A 29 20.08 23.16 10.90
CA ASP A 29 20.59 23.44 9.55
C ASP A 29 19.43 23.50 8.53
N GLY A 30 18.28 22.91 8.87
CA GLY A 30 17.12 22.84 7.99
C GLY A 30 17.01 21.49 7.28
N TYR A 31 16.28 21.46 6.17
CA TYR A 31 16.07 20.23 5.39
C TYR A 31 17.16 20.12 4.33
N GLU A 32 18.30 19.56 4.74
CA GLU A 32 19.54 19.50 3.96
C GLU A 32 20.06 18.07 3.80
N LEU A 33 20.74 17.82 2.69
CA LEU A 33 21.46 16.59 2.41
C LEU A 33 22.85 16.96 1.89
N ASP A 34 23.88 16.37 2.48
CA ASP A 34 25.29 16.61 2.11
C ASP A 34 25.71 18.11 2.17
N GLY A 35 25.10 18.87 3.08
CA GLY A 35 25.40 20.29 3.32
C GLY A 35 24.64 21.28 2.42
N GLU A 36 23.74 20.77 1.57
CA GLU A 36 22.95 21.58 0.65
C GLU A 36 21.45 21.41 0.95
N THR A 37 20.70 22.51 0.80
CA THR A 37 19.24 22.49 0.88
C THR A 37 18.66 21.57 -0.18
N THR A 38 17.82 20.60 0.23
CA THR A 38 17.30 19.56 -0.67
C THR A 38 15.78 19.42 -0.61
N ALA A 39 15.16 18.96 -1.70
CA ALA A 39 13.81 18.38 -1.77
C ALA A 39 13.83 17.00 -2.44
N TYR A 40 15.01 16.39 -2.60
CA TYR A 40 15.19 15.11 -3.28
C TYR A 40 14.53 13.94 -2.55
N ARG A 41 14.45 14.02 -1.22
CA ARG A 41 13.71 13.05 -0.41
C ARG A 41 12.41 13.70 0.10
N PRO A 42 11.25 13.04 -0.09
CA PRO A 42 10.01 13.51 0.51
C PRO A 42 10.06 13.55 2.05
N PRO A 43 9.31 14.46 2.70
CA PRO A 43 9.57 14.83 4.09
C PRO A 43 9.06 13.84 5.15
N ALA A 44 8.05 13.00 4.86
CA ALA A 44 7.37 12.24 5.92
C ALA A 44 8.30 11.28 6.67
N TRP A 45 9.18 10.58 5.96
CA TRP A 45 10.07 9.61 6.59
C TRP A 45 11.24 10.29 7.34
N PRO A 46 12.03 11.21 6.75
CA PRO A 46 13.08 11.92 7.48
C PRO A 46 12.57 12.69 8.71
N LEU A 47 11.43 13.36 8.61
CA LEU A 47 10.87 14.09 9.76
C LEU A 47 10.39 13.14 10.85
N LEU A 48 9.83 11.98 10.51
CA LEU A 48 9.49 10.97 11.52
C LEU A 48 10.75 10.45 12.23
N LEU A 49 11.82 10.16 11.47
CA LEU A 49 13.10 9.76 12.06
C LEU A 49 13.66 10.86 12.96
N ALA A 50 13.58 12.13 12.55
CA ALA A 50 14.02 13.27 13.37
C ALA A 50 13.29 13.31 14.73
N VAL A 51 11.99 13.02 14.78
CA VAL A 51 11.24 12.91 16.04
C VAL A 51 11.79 11.80 16.93
N PHE A 52 12.05 10.61 16.40
CA PHE A 52 12.62 9.51 17.19
C PHE A 52 14.05 9.80 17.66
N ARG A 53 14.85 10.46 16.81
CA ARG A 53 16.19 10.93 17.14
C ARG A 53 16.17 11.99 18.25
N LEU A 54 15.23 12.94 18.20
CA LEU A 54 15.00 13.94 19.26
C LEU A 54 14.64 13.28 20.60
N LEU A 55 13.89 12.19 20.57
CA LEU A 55 13.55 11.38 21.75
C LEU A 55 14.71 10.51 22.27
N GLY A 56 15.90 10.62 21.66
CA GLY A 56 17.11 9.89 22.08
C GLY A 56 17.22 8.47 21.52
N THR A 57 16.44 8.12 20.49
CA THR A 57 16.58 6.81 19.83
C THR A 57 17.91 6.76 19.07
N PRO A 58 18.83 5.84 19.40
CA PRO A 58 20.08 5.69 18.68
C PRO A 58 19.81 5.12 17.27
N ILE A 59 20.72 5.36 16.32
CA ILE A 59 20.51 5.07 14.90
C ILE A 59 20.23 3.58 14.68
N GLU A 60 20.93 2.72 15.41
CA GLU A 60 20.84 1.26 15.40
C GLU A 60 19.44 0.76 15.82
N LEU A 61 18.69 1.58 16.57
CA LEU A 61 17.33 1.25 17.01
C LEU A 61 16.24 1.91 16.16
N LEU A 62 16.57 2.75 15.17
CA LEU A 62 15.56 3.36 14.30
C LEU A 62 14.77 2.32 13.49
N VAL A 63 15.36 1.16 13.19
CA VAL A 63 14.65 0.05 12.54
C VAL A 63 13.47 -0.45 13.39
N ALA A 64 13.51 -0.28 14.72
CA ALA A 64 12.38 -0.62 15.58
C ALA A 64 11.11 0.18 15.24
N VAL A 65 11.26 1.40 14.69
CA VAL A 65 10.14 2.23 14.21
C VAL A 65 9.45 1.54 13.03
N SER A 66 10.21 1.09 12.04
CA SER A 66 9.70 0.34 10.88
C SER A 66 9.00 -0.96 11.30
N VAL A 67 9.57 -1.67 12.28
CA VAL A 67 8.96 -2.89 12.84
C VAL A 67 7.66 -2.58 13.56
N ALA A 68 7.60 -1.52 14.37
CA ALA A 68 6.37 -1.08 15.02
C ALA A 68 5.28 -0.69 14.00
N LEU A 69 5.66 -0.02 12.92
CA LEU A 69 4.77 0.32 11.81
C LEU A 69 4.26 -0.93 11.06
N LEU A 70 5.09 -1.96 10.91
CA LEU A 70 4.68 -3.24 10.35
C LEU A 70 3.62 -3.93 11.25
N VAL A 71 3.84 -3.95 12.56
CA VAL A 71 2.87 -4.48 13.52
C VAL A 71 1.56 -3.68 13.49
N ALA A 72 1.64 -2.36 13.47
CA ALA A 72 0.47 -1.50 13.33
C ALA A 72 -0.29 -1.80 12.02
N SER A 73 0.42 -1.98 10.91
CA SER A 73 -0.14 -2.36 9.61
C SER A 73 -0.89 -3.69 9.68
N ALA A 74 -0.34 -4.70 10.38
CA ALA A 74 -1.00 -5.98 10.58
C ALA A 74 -2.29 -5.86 11.40
N LEU A 75 -2.32 -5.02 12.43
CA LEU A 75 -3.52 -4.74 13.22
C LEU A 75 -4.59 -3.98 12.43
N LEU A 76 -4.17 -3.05 11.56
CA LEU A 76 -5.07 -2.35 10.64
C LEU A 76 -5.65 -3.30 9.59
N ALA A 77 -4.82 -4.16 8.98
CA ALA A 77 -5.28 -5.21 8.08
C ALA A 77 -6.27 -6.16 8.75
N ARG A 78 -6.01 -6.56 10.01
CA ARG A 78 -6.95 -7.34 10.83
C ARG A 78 -8.30 -6.66 10.92
N ARG A 79 -8.32 -5.37 11.24
CA ARG A 79 -9.56 -4.58 11.38
C ARG A 79 -10.32 -4.51 10.06
N ILE A 80 -9.64 -4.25 8.95
CA ILE A 80 -10.24 -4.15 7.61
C ILE A 80 -10.82 -5.51 7.20
N ALA A 81 -10.02 -6.58 7.24
CA ALA A 81 -10.48 -7.93 6.87
C ALA A 81 -11.60 -8.44 7.80
N THR A 82 -11.56 -8.11 9.10
CA THR A 82 -12.66 -8.44 10.03
C THR A 82 -13.96 -7.76 9.64
N HIS A 83 -13.90 -6.50 9.23
CA HIS A 83 -15.07 -5.76 8.76
C HIS A 83 -15.64 -6.37 7.46
N ILE A 84 -14.78 -6.89 6.59
CA ILE A 84 -15.18 -7.48 5.32
C ILE A 84 -15.75 -8.90 5.51
N ALA A 85 -15.00 -9.83 6.10
CA ALA A 85 -15.34 -11.26 6.14
C ALA A 85 -15.28 -11.91 7.53
N GLY A 86 -15.19 -11.11 8.60
CA GLY A 86 -15.26 -11.58 9.98
C GLY A 86 -13.90 -11.93 10.62
N PRO A 87 -13.89 -12.35 11.90
CA PRO A 87 -12.67 -12.44 12.70
C PRO A 87 -11.59 -13.38 12.16
N SER A 88 -11.98 -14.48 11.49
CA SER A 88 -11.04 -15.43 10.88
C SER A 88 -10.24 -14.79 9.75
N ALA A 89 -10.91 -14.04 8.86
CA ALA A 89 -10.25 -13.26 7.81
C ALA A 89 -9.31 -12.21 8.41
N GLY A 90 -9.75 -11.57 9.50
CA GLY A 90 -8.95 -10.62 10.28
C GLY A 90 -7.61 -11.19 10.70
N TRP A 91 -7.63 -12.27 11.49
CA TRP A 91 -6.39 -12.87 12.02
C TRP A 91 -5.50 -13.43 10.92
N LEU A 92 -6.08 -14.03 9.89
CA LEU A 92 -5.33 -14.51 8.74
C LEU A 92 -4.63 -13.36 8.00
N ALA A 93 -5.31 -12.24 7.75
CA ALA A 93 -4.70 -11.06 7.12
C ALA A 93 -3.53 -10.51 7.93
N ALA A 94 -3.68 -10.41 9.25
CA ALA A 94 -2.62 -9.95 10.14
C ALA A 94 -1.39 -10.87 10.08
N PHE A 95 -1.61 -12.18 10.17
CA PHE A 95 -0.54 -13.18 10.12
C PHE A 95 0.19 -13.18 8.77
N LEU A 96 -0.55 -13.21 7.66
CA LEU A 96 0.04 -13.15 6.33
C LEU A 96 0.83 -11.87 6.09
N LEU A 97 0.35 -10.72 6.60
CA LEU A 97 1.05 -9.45 6.46
C LEU A 97 2.39 -9.44 7.21
N LEU A 98 2.43 -9.99 8.43
CA LEU A 98 3.66 -10.10 9.24
C LEU A 98 4.68 -11.07 8.66
N LEU A 99 4.23 -12.13 7.98
CA LEU A 99 5.11 -13.14 7.40
C LEU A 99 5.48 -12.88 5.93
N TYR A 100 4.86 -11.89 5.29
CA TYR A 100 5.16 -11.61 3.89
C TYR A 100 6.61 -11.14 3.75
N PRO A 101 7.46 -11.86 2.99
CA PRO A 101 8.91 -11.63 2.97
C PRO A 101 9.30 -10.19 2.63
N LEU A 102 8.60 -9.58 1.67
CA LEU A 102 8.87 -8.21 1.25
C LEU A 102 8.53 -7.19 2.35
N ASN A 103 7.46 -7.43 3.13
CA ASN A 103 7.12 -6.59 4.28
C ASN A 103 8.20 -6.68 5.35
N VAL A 104 8.65 -7.89 5.67
CA VAL A 104 9.72 -8.14 6.64
C VAL A 104 11.02 -7.46 6.19
N TYR A 105 11.38 -7.58 4.90
CA TYR A 105 12.54 -6.92 4.32
C TYR A 105 12.43 -5.39 4.45
N THR A 106 11.33 -4.77 3.99
CA THR A 106 11.15 -3.31 4.10
C THR A 106 11.03 -2.81 5.53
N ALA A 107 10.68 -3.67 6.49
CA ALA A 107 10.65 -3.32 7.91
C ALA A 107 12.00 -3.51 8.60
N ALA A 108 12.86 -4.38 8.07
CA ALA A 108 14.23 -4.56 8.53
C ALA A 108 15.21 -3.55 7.93
N THR A 109 14.80 -2.86 6.86
CA THR A 109 15.51 -1.73 6.25
C THR A 109 14.83 -0.41 6.63
N LEU A 110 15.58 0.68 6.76
CA LEU A 110 15.06 2.00 7.14
C LEU A 110 14.39 2.72 5.95
N TYR A 111 13.44 2.02 5.35
CA TYR A 111 12.77 2.33 4.11
C TYR A 111 11.36 2.91 4.39
N PRO A 112 10.92 3.96 3.69
CA PRO A 112 9.65 4.63 3.96
C PRO A 112 8.41 3.80 3.61
N GLN A 113 8.57 2.66 2.95
CA GLN A 113 7.47 1.84 2.45
C GLN A 113 6.59 1.29 3.59
N THR A 114 7.17 0.97 4.75
CA THR A 114 6.39 0.53 5.92
C THR A 114 5.52 1.64 6.50
N LEU A 115 6.02 2.89 6.54
CA LEU A 115 5.23 4.06 6.90
C LEU A 115 4.10 4.29 5.89
N GLY A 116 4.41 4.23 4.60
CA GLY A 116 3.42 4.37 3.52
C GLY A 116 2.31 3.30 3.63
N MET A 117 2.66 2.05 3.89
CA MET A 117 1.71 0.96 4.12
C MET A 117 0.83 1.21 5.35
N ALA A 118 1.41 1.57 6.49
CA ALA A 118 0.67 1.85 7.71
C ALA A 118 -0.31 3.01 7.51
N ALA A 119 0.12 4.07 6.82
CA ALA A 119 -0.71 5.22 6.50
C ALA A 119 -1.85 4.88 5.53
N LEU A 120 -1.58 4.09 4.48
CA LEU A 120 -2.58 3.62 3.52
C LEU A 120 -3.67 2.79 4.22
N LEU A 121 -3.26 1.78 5.00
CA LEU A 121 -4.19 0.93 5.74
C LEU A 121 -4.92 1.72 6.84
N GLY A 122 -4.26 2.70 7.46
CA GLY A 122 -4.86 3.61 8.44
C GLY A 122 -5.96 4.46 7.82
N ALA A 123 -5.71 5.04 6.64
CA ALA A 123 -6.69 5.83 5.91
C ALA A 123 -7.92 4.96 5.54
N ILE A 124 -7.68 3.75 5.02
CA ILE A 124 -8.77 2.80 4.71
C ILE A 124 -9.53 2.41 5.98
N ALA A 125 -8.84 2.12 7.09
CA ALA A 125 -9.48 1.72 8.34
C ALA A 125 -10.32 2.83 8.98
N LEU A 126 -9.86 4.09 8.94
CA LEU A 126 -10.63 5.26 9.41
C LEU A 126 -11.86 5.50 8.55
N SER A 127 -11.77 5.18 7.26
CA SER A 127 -12.84 5.38 6.32
C SER A 127 -13.96 4.33 6.41
N LEU A 128 -13.74 3.24 7.17
CA LEU A 128 -14.78 2.23 7.47
C LEU A 128 -15.94 2.75 8.34
N VAL A 129 -15.83 3.98 8.88
CA VAL A 129 -16.89 4.59 9.69
C VAL A 129 -18.20 4.66 8.90
N ASP A 130 -19.33 4.44 9.57
CA ASP A 130 -20.65 4.70 8.97
C ASP A 130 -20.74 6.20 8.62
N PRO A 131 -21.05 6.58 7.36
CA PRO A 131 -21.19 7.98 6.99
C PRO A 131 -22.17 8.77 7.83
N ARG A 132 -23.23 8.14 8.35
CA ARG A 132 -24.17 8.82 9.25
C ARG A 132 -23.55 9.15 10.61
N ALA A 133 -22.58 8.36 11.04
CA ALA A 133 -21.83 8.56 12.28
C ALA A 133 -20.49 9.29 12.07
N ALA A 134 -20.15 9.66 10.83
CA ALA A 134 -18.89 10.30 10.50
C ALA A 134 -18.76 11.67 11.18
N ARG A 135 -17.63 11.85 11.84
CA ARG A 135 -17.22 13.11 12.46
C ARG A 135 -16.09 13.76 11.65
N PRO A 136 -15.93 15.11 11.67
CA PRO A 136 -14.88 15.83 10.95
C PRO A 136 -13.47 15.27 11.09
N TRP A 137 -13.10 14.80 12.28
CA TRP A 137 -11.78 14.23 12.53
C TRP A 137 -11.49 12.95 11.74
N HIS A 138 -12.52 12.17 11.35
CA HIS A 138 -12.31 10.99 10.50
C HIS A 138 -11.85 11.43 9.11
N GLY A 139 -12.50 12.45 8.54
CA GLY A 139 -12.10 13.05 7.27
C GLY A 139 -10.70 13.64 7.36
N ALA A 140 -10.44 14.48 8.37
CA ALA A 140 -9.13 15.07 8.59
C ALA A 140 -8.02 14.01 8.74
N GLY A 141 -8.29 12.93 9.48
CA GLY A 141 -7.36 11.81 9.64
C GLY A 141 -7.07 11.09 8.33
N VAL A 142 -8.09 10.86 7.49
CA VAL A 142 -7.89 10.30 6.14
C VAL A 142 -7.04 11.23 5.27
N GLY A 143 -7.30 12.55 5.31
CA GLY A 143 -6.52 13.55 4.58
C GLY A 143 -5.05 13.59 4.98
N LEU A 144 -4.76 13.62 6.29
CA LEU A 144 -3.41 13.59 6.82
C LEU A 144 -2.66 12.31 6.44
N LEU A 145 -3.31 11.15 6.59
CA LEU A 145 -2.70 9.87 6.23
C LEU A 145 -2.46 9.76 4.73
N ALA A 146 -3.33 10.31 3.88
CA ALA A 146 -3.10 10.37 2.43
C ALA A 146 -1.84 11.18 2.08
N VAL A 147 -1.55 12.26 2.80
CA VAL A 147 -0.29 13.00 2.62
C VAL A 147 0.91 12.21 3.12
N VAL A 148 0.79 11.49 4.24
CA VAL A 148 1.86 10.60 4.70
C VAL A 148 2.15 9.53 3.66
N VAL A 149 1.14 8.97 2.99
CA VAL A 149 1.32 8.06 1.85
C VAL A 149 2.10 8.75 0.72
N LEU A 150 1.64 9.93 0.27
CA LEU A 150 2.28 10.72 -0.79
C LEU A 150 3.76 11.01 -0.49
N TYR A 151 4.06 11.41 0.74
CA TYR A 151 5.41 11.80 1.19
C TYR A 151 6.25 10.64 1.73
N SER A 152 5.73 9.42 1.77
CA SER A 152 6.54 8.24 2.06
C SER A 152 6.87 7.48 0.78
N VAL A 153 5.87 7.34 -0.09
CA VAL A 153 5.96 6.56 -1.32
C VAL A 153 5.28 7.34 -2.44
N PRO A 154 5.99 8.27 -3.12
CA PRO A 154 5.40 9.13 -4.16
C PRO A 154 4.75 8.38 -5.32
N THR A 155 5.18 7.14 -5.61
CA THR A 155 4.52 6.27 -6.59
C THR A 155 3.08 5.90 -6.20
N LEU A 156 2.64 6.21 -4.98
CA LEU A 156 1.28 6.07 -4.50
C LEU A 156 0.49 7.38 -4.50
N ALA A 157 0.98 8.44 -5.15
CA ALA A 157 0.25 9.71 -5.26
C ALA A 157 -1.17 9.54 -5.80
N PHE A 158 -1.38 8.62 -6.74
CA PHE A 158 -2.70 8.28 -7.27
C PHE A 158 -3.67 7.77 -6.19
N ALA A 159 -3.18 7.17 -5.10
CA ALA A 159 -4.02 6.66 -4.01
C ALA A 159 -4.77 7.81 -3.31
N ALA A 160 -4.20 9.02 -3.29
CA ALA A 160 -4.89 10.21 -2.80
C ALA A 160 -6.09 10.57 -3.71
N LEU A 161 -5.93 10.52 -5.03
CA LEU A 161 -7.04 10.72 -5.98
C LEU A 161 -8.13 9.66 -5.78
N VAL A 162 -7.76 8.39 -5.70
CA VAL A 162 -8.71 7.29 -5.44
C VAL A 162 -9.43 7.49 -4.10
N ALA A 163 -8.71 7.91 -3.05
CA ALA A 163 -9.30 8.19 -1.74
C ALA A 163 -10.29 9.36 -1.79
N VAL A 164 -10.00 10.43 -2.53
CA VAL A 164 -10.92 11.57 -2.72
C VAL A 164 -12.17 11.13 -3.48
N LEU A 165 -12.02 10.43 -4.61
CA LEU A 165 -13.15 9.92 -5.39
C LEU A 165 -14.02 8.96 -4.58
N TRP A 166 -13.38 8.08 -3.82
CA TRP A 166 -14.07 7.17 -2.92
C TRP A 166 -14.79 7.92 -1.79
N ALA A 167 -14.17 8.95 -1.20
CA ALA A 167 -14.78 9.76 -0.15
C ALA A 167 -15.97 10.55 -0.68
N LEU A 168 -15.86 11.13 -1.87
CA LEU A 168 -16.95 11.80 -2.57
C LEU A 168 -18.10 10.83 -2.84
N TRP A 169 -17.83 9.60 -3.28
CA TRP A 169 -18.88 8.61 -3.52
C TRP A 169 -19.54 8.12 -2.21
N ARG A 170 -18.73 7.73 -1.22
CA ARG A 170 -19.19 7.10 0.02
C ARG A 170 -19.82 8.08 1.01
N PHE A 171 -19.30 9.30 1.08
CA PHE A 171 -19.70 10.36 2.00
C PHE A 171 -20.30 11.58 1.27
N ARG A 172 -20.83 11.43 0.05
CA ARG A 172 -21.47 12.54 -0.71
C ARG A 172 -22.47 13.37 0.09
N HIS A 173 -23.26 12.70 0.92
CA HIS A 173 -24.29 13.35 1.77
C HIS A 173 -23.71 13.94 3.06
N GLN A 174 -22.43 13.74 3.31
CA GLN A 174 -21.68 14.24 4.47
C GLN A 174 -20.40 14.97 4.03
N ALA A 175 -20.39 15.53 2.82
CA ALA A 175 -19.20 16.14 2.22
C ALA A 175 -18.56 17.19 3.14
N VAL A 176 -19.36 18.07 3.76
CA VAL A 176 -18.86 19.09 4.70
C VAL A 176 -18.26 18.48 5.97
N ARG A 177 -18.77 17.32 6.43
CA ARG A 177 -18.31 16.66 7.65
C ARG A 177 -17.17 15.67 7.42
N PHE A 178 -16.83 15.34 6.18
CA PHE A 178 -15.81 14.32 5.89
C PHE A 178 -14.87 14.77 4.77
N VAL A 179 -15.41 15.06 3.59
CA VAL A 179 -14.62 15.42 2.41
C VAL A 179 -13.88 16.75 2.61
N VAL A 180 -14.56 17.79 3.10
CA VAL A 180 -13.92 19.10 3.33
C VAL A 180 -12.77 19.01 4.34
N PRO A 181 -12.94 18.42 5.55
CA PRO A 181 -11.83 18.18 6.47
C PRO A 181 -10.70 17.34 5.87
N ALA A 182 -11.02 16.31 5.08
CA ALA A 182 -10.01 15.49 4.41
C ALA A 182 -9.17 16.29 3.41
N VAL A 183 -9.84 17.09 2.57
CA VAL A 183 -9.17 17.94 1.58
C VAL A 183 -8.33 19.01 2.28
N LEU A 184 -8.86 19.71 3.28
CA LEU A 184 -8.12 20.76 3.99
C LEU A 184 -6.90 20.19 4.74
N ALA A 185 -7.09 19.09 5.47
CA ALA A 185 -6.00 18.47 6.23
C ALA A 185 -4.95 17.82 5.33
N GLY A 186 -5.33 17.41 4.10
CA GLY A 186 -4.40 16.91 3.10
C GLY A 186 -3.68 18.01 2.31
N LEU A 187 -4.38 19.07 1.91
CA LEU A 187 -3.79 20.14 1.12
C LEU A 187 -2.87 21.05 1.94
N LEU A 188 -3.13 21.25 3.23
CA LEU A 188 -2.33 22.16 4.04
C LEU A 188 -0.84 21.75 4.12
N PRO A 189 -0.47 20.51 4.48
CA PRO A 189 0.95 20.12 4.48
C PRO A 189 1.57 20.11 3.08
N VAL A 190 0.77 19.86 2.03
CA VAL A 190 1.23 19.96 0.64
C VAL A 190 1.58 21.40 0.29
N ALA A 191 0.68 22.34 0.57
CA ALA A 191 0.91 23.76 0.35
C ALA A 191 2.12 24.28 1.13
N LEU A 192 2.27 23.90 2.41
CA LEU A 192 3.39 24.34 3.24
C LEU A 192 4.75 23.83 2.72
N TRP A 193 4.82 22.54 2.35
CA TRP A 193 6.02 21.97 1.76
C TRP A 193 6.34 22.60 0.40
N THR A 194 5.31 22.82 -0.42
CA THR A 194 5.45 23.46 -1.74
C THR A 194 5.96 24.89 -1.59
N ALA A 195 5.43 25.65 -0.63
CA ALA A 195 5.88 27.01 -0.34
C ALA A 195 7.34 27.04 0.14
N ARG A 196 7.74 26.10 1.01
CA ARG A 196 9.14 25.94 1.41
C ARG A 196 10.04 25.70 0.19
N ASN A 197 9.63 24.81 -0.70
CA ASN A 197 10.43 24.47 -1.87
C ASN A 197 10.46 25.62 -2.90
N ALA A 198 9.37 26.37 -3.06
CA ALA A 198 9.36 27.55 -3.91
C ALA A 198 10.35 28.61 -3.43
N VAL A 199 10.47 28.82 -2.11
CA VAL A 199 11.47 29.74 -1.55
C VAL A 199 12.90 29.19 -1.69
N ALA A 200 13.09 27.89 -1.49
CA ALA A 200 14.41 27.26 -1.50
C ALA A 200 15.00 27.07 -2.91
N PHE A 201 14.17 26.80 -3.90
CA PHE A 201 14.59 26.37 -5.24
C PHE A 201 14.12 27.28 -6.37
N ASP A 202 13.39 28.36 -6.05
CA ASP A 202 12.68 29.21 -7.02
C ASP A 202 11.83 28.38 -8.01
N ALA A 203 11.25 27.28 -7.53
CA ALA A 203 10.57 26.29 -8.36
C ALA A 203 9.36 25.65 -7.67
N PHE A 204 8.36 25.30 -8.48
CA PHE A 204 7.16 24.63 -8.00
C PHE A 204 7.40 23.12 -7.79
N VAL A 205 7.85 22.75 -6.59
CA VAL A 205 8.12 21.35 -6.22
C VAL A 205 7.15 20.88 -5.12
N PRO A 206 6.00 20.27 -5.47
CA PRO A 206 4.99 19.92 -4.48
C PRO A 206 5.28 18.65 -3.69
N VAL A 207 6.19 17.81 -4.17
CA VAL A 207 6.53 16.53 -3.53
C VAL A 207 8.04 16.37 -3.42
N SER A 208 8.72 16.24 -4.55
CA SER A 208 10.16 16.02 -4.59
C SER A 208 10.74 16.27 -5.99
N THR A 209 11.98 16.77 -6.04
CA THR A 209 12.82 16.92 -7.24
C THR A 209 13.28 15.57 -7.82
N ALA A 210 13.23 14.48 -7.04
CA ALA A 210 13.51 13.14 -7.56
C ALA A 210 12.47 12.68 -8.61
N THR A 211 11.35 13.40 -8.75
CA THR A 211 10.32 13.09 -9.76
C THR A 211 10.90 13.12 -11.18
N GLY A 212 11.77 14.09 -11.51
CA GLY A 212 12.35 14.21 -12.85
C GLY A 212 13.19 13.01 -13.23
N VAL A 213 14.15 12.63 -12.39
CA VAL A 213 14.98 11.44 -12.65
C VAL A 213 14.15 10.15 -12.70
N ASN A 214 13.10 10.03 -11.88
CA ASN A 214 12.21 8.85 -11.90
C ASN A 214 11.38 8.77 -13.19
N LEU A 215 10.98 9.91 -13.75
CA LEU A 215 10.32 9.98 -15.05
C LEU A 215 11.29 9.56 -16.16
N LEU A 216 12.51 10.08 -16.16
CA LEU A 216 13.51 9.75 -17.19
C LEU A 216 13.92 8.27 -17.15
N LEU A 217 14.19 7.71 -15.97
CA LEU A 217 14.47 6.26 -15.81
C LEU A 217 13.35 5.38 -16.36
N GLY A 218 12.12 5.91 -16.36
CA GLY A 218 10.96 5.27 -16.95
C GLY A 218 10.81 5.50 -18.46
N ASN A 219 11.31 6.61 -18.98
CA ASN A 219 10.92 7.13 -20.29
C ASN A 219 12.16 7.61 -21.04
N SER A 220 13.01 6.65 -21.39
CA SER A 220 14.20 6.86 -22.21
C SER A 220 14.35 5.70 -23.20
N ALA A 221 15.23 5.85 -24.18
CA ALA A 221 15.49 4.81 -25.19
C ALA A 221 16.01 3.50 -24.58
N GLU A 222 16.70 3.61 -23.43
CA GLU A 222 17.30 2.51 -22.68
C GLU A 222 16.34 1.91 -21.64
N ALA A 223 15.18 2.54 -21.42
CA ALA A 223 14.19 2.05 -20.47
C ALA A 223 13.51 0.78 -21.00
N THR A 224 13.46 -0.26 -20.17
CA THR A 224 12.74 -1.50 -20.48
C THR A 224 11.64 -1.72 -19.45
N PRO A 225 10.67 -2.61 -19.71
CA PRO A 225 9.66 -2.96 -18.72
C PRO A 225 10.21 -3.39 -17.35
N THR A 226 11.45 -3.92 -17.31
CA THR A 226 12.06 -4.51 -16.12
C THR A 226 13.25 -3.72 -15.56
N SER A 227 13.78 -2.74 -16.30
CA SER A 227 14.97 -1.95 -15.90
C SER A 227 14.74 -1.22 -14.58
N GLY A 228 13.57 -0.63 -14.37
CA GLY A 228 13.30 0.20 -13.22
C GLY A 228 14.38 1.25 -12.95
N VAL A 229 14.97 1.24 -11.75
CA VAL A 229 16.01 2.23 -11.38
C VAL A 229 17.38 1.99 -12.00
N THR A 230 17.55 0.94 -12.83
CA THR A 230 18.81 0.58 -13.49
C THR A 230 18.79 0.86 -14.99
N ALA A 231 17.82 1.64 -15.49
CA ALA A 231 17.90 2.16 -16.85
C ALA A 231 19.15 3.06 -16.97
N ASP A 232 19.87 2.93 -18.08
CA ASP A 232 21.06 3.74 -18.34
C ASP A 232 20.61 5.16 -18.73
N ILE A 233 21.05 6.13 -17.94
CA ILE A 233 20.83 7.56 -18.17
C ILE A 233 22.15 8.34 -17.98
N ASP A 234 23.29 7.67 -18.12
CA ASP A 234 24.60 8.24 -17.80
C ASP A 234 24.94 9.43 -18.72
N SER A 235 24.48 9.40 -19.97
CA SER A 235 24.61 10.54 -20.89
C SER A 235 23.90 11.80 -20.38
N HIS A 236 22.73 11.63 -19.74
CA HIS A 236 21.94 12.72 -19.19
C HIS A 236 22.57 13.21 -17.88
N ARG A 237 23.03 12.29 -17.01
CA ARG A 237 23.77 12.63 -15.79
C ARG A 237 25.04 13.42 -16.11
N ALA A 238 25.86 12.93 -17.04
CA ALA A 238 27.07 13.63 -17.47
C ALA A 238 26.78 15.01 -18.10
N THR A 239 25.59 15.22 -18.64
CA THR A 239 25.18 16.53 -19.17
C THR A 239 24.78 17.48 -18.04
N ALA A 240 23.98 17.01 -17.08
CA ALA A 240 23.63 17.76 -15.88
C ALA A 240 24.87 18.15 -15.07
N ASP A 241 25.78 17.19 -14.85
CA ASP A 241 27.05 17.39 -14.13
C ASP A 241 27.95 18.44 -14.82
N ARG A 242 28.13 18.34 -16.15
CA ARG A 242 28.94 19.31 -16.91
C ARG A 242 28.35 20.71 -16.90
N ALA A 243 27.03 20.82 -16.83
CA ALA A 243 26.32 22.09 -16.73
C ALA A 243 26.25 22.61 -15.28
N ALA A 244 26.72 21.84 -14.29
CA ALA A 244 26.62 22.14 -12.87
C ALA A 244 25.18 22.50 -12.45
N MET A 245 24.20 21.75 -12.97
CA MET A 245 22.79 21.99 -12.69
C MET A 245 22.49 21.82 -11.21
N THR A 246 21.69 22.73 -10.66
CA THR A 246 21.09 22.59 -9.34
C THR A 246 20.07 21.45 -9.30
N GLU A 247 19.73 20.95 -8.12
CA GLU A 247 18.74 19.87 -7.92
C GLU A 247 17.40 20.13 -8.65
N SER A 248 16.96 21.39 -8.69
CA SER A 248 15.73 21.82 -9.35
C SER A 248 15.86 21.85 -10.88
N GLU A 249 17.00 22.34 -11.38
CA GLU A 249 17.32 22.35 -12.80
C GLU A 249 17.48 20.93 -13.34
N GLU A 250 18.15 20.04 -12.60
CA GLU A 250 18.25 18.61 -12.93
C GLU A 250 16.87 17.96 -13.04
N SER A 251 16.01 18.19 -12.04
CA SER A 251 14.64 17.66 -12.06
C SER A 251 13.87 18.12 -13.30
N SER A 252 14.01 19.40 -13.67
CA SER A 252 13.34 19.97 -14.85
C SER A 252 13.92 19.39 -16.14
N PHE A 253 15.24 19.36 -16.27
CA PHE A 253 15.96 18.78 -17.40
C PHE A 253 15.58 17.31 -17.65
N TYR A 254 15.59 16.48 -16.61
CA TYR A 254 15.21 15.07 -16.73
C TYR A 254 13.72 14.89 -17.07
N THR A 255 12.86 15.77 -16.56
CA THR A 255 11.42 15.77 -16.89
C THR A 255 11.21 16.10 -18.37
N ASP A 256 11.89 17.14 -18.86
CA ASP A 256 11.79 17.56 -20.27
C ASP A 256 12.34 16.50 -21.21
N ALA A 257 13.47 15.88 -20.88
CA ALA A 257 14.02 14.77 -21.65
C ALA A 257 13.06 13.58 -21.72
N ALA A 258 12.43 13.21 -20.59
CA ALA A 258 11.44 12.15 -20.53
C ALA A 258 10.22 12.43 -21.43
N PHE A 259 9.65 13.64 -21.34
CA PHE A 259 8.50 14.02 -22.16
C PHE A 259 8.84 14.16 -23.65
N THR A 260 10.05 14.66 -23.96
CA THR A 260 10.55 14.73 -25.34
C THR A 260 10.63 13.33 -25.93
N TRP A 261 11.23 12.37 -25.22
CA TRP A 261 11.33 10.99 -25.69
C TRP A 261 9.94 10.36 -25.92
N VAL A 262 8.98 10.56 -25.00
CA VAL A 262 7.60 10.06 -25.16
C VAL A 262 6.90 10.70 -26.36
N GLY A 263 7.10 12.00 -26.58
CA GLY A 263 6.51 12.74 -27.69
C GLY A 263 7.07 12.33 -29.06
N GLU A 264 8.37 12.04 -29.12
CA GLU A 264 9.05 11.57 -30.32
C GLU A 264 8.79 10.08 -30.62
N ASN A 265 8.53 9.27 -29.58
CA ASN A 265 8.39 7.81 -29.68
C ASN A 265 7.06 7.28 -29.07
N PRO A 266 5.88 7.77 -29.49
CA PRO A 266 4.61 7.44 -28.82
C PRO A 266 4.25 5.94 -28.90
N GLY A 267 4.64 5.25 -29.97
CA GLY A 267 4.40 3.82 -30.15
C GLY A 267 5.27 2.97 -29.20
N GLU A 268 6.54 3.32 -29.06
CA GLU A 268 7.47 2.65 -28.14
C GLU A 268 7.10 2.93 -26.69
N ALA A 269 6.73 4.18 -26.36
CA ALA A 269 6.23 4.54 -25.05
C ALA A 269 4.98 3.74 -24.66
N ALA A 270 4.03 3.56 -25.59
CA ALA A 270 2.84 2.75 -25.34
C ALA A 270 3.19 1.27 -25.07
N GLN A 271 4.09 0.68 -25.86
CA GLN A 271 4.57 -0.69 -25.64
C GLN A 271 5.30 -0.82 -24.30
N LEU A 272 6.11 0.18 -23.95
CA LEU A 272 6.84 0.24 -22.70
C LEU A 272 5.89 0.30 -21.50
N TYR A 273 4.85 1.13 -21.55
CA TYR A 273 3.83 1.21 -20.50
C TYR A 273 3.04 -0.08 -20.35
N LEU A 274 2.61 -0.72 -21.45
CA LEU A 274 1.96 -2.02 -21.40
C LEU A 274 2.88 -3.08 -20.78
N GLY A 275 4.15 -3.11 -21.20
CA GLY A 275 5.15 -4.00 -20.64
C GLY A 275 5.35 -3.79 -19.13
N LYS A 276 5.40 -2.54 -18.67
CA LYS A 276 5.49 -2.22 -17.24
C LYS A 276 4.23 -2.64 -16.48
N VAL A 277 3.04 -2.46 -17.03
CA VAL A 277 1.78 -2.98 -16.42
C VAL A 277 1.85 -4.50 -16.26
N VAL A 278 2.43 -5.22 -17.22
CA VAL A 278 2.65 -6.67 -17.07
C VAL A 278 3.71 -6.95 -16.00
N ASN A 279 4.84 -6.25 -16.03
CA ASN A 279 5.91 -6.39 -15.04
C ASN A 279 5.47 -5.98 -13.61
N TYR A 280 4.44 -5.14 -13.48
CA TYR A 280 3.83 -4.84 -12.19
C TYR A 280 3.33 -6.08 -11.46
N PHE A 281 2.97 -7.15 -12.18
CA PHE A 281 2.57 -8.45 -11.59
C PHE A 281 3.74 -9.44 -11.48
N ALA A 282 4.98 -9.04 -11.78
CA ALA A 282 6.15 -9.89 -11.56
C ALA A 282 6.28 -10.20 -10.06
N PRO A 283 6.43 -11.47 -9.65
CA PRO A 283 6.67 -11.84 -8.25
C PRO A 283 8.00 -11.32 -7.71
N TYR A 284 8.97 -11.11 -8.60
CA TYR A 284 10.36 -10.85 -8.26
C TYR A 284 11.00 -9.92 -9.28
N ASN A 285 11.81 -8.97 -8.80
CA ASN A 285 12.74 -8.20 -9.62
C ASN A 285 14.15 -8.35 -9.02
N GLU A 286 15.15 -8.50 -9.88
CA GLU A 286 16.54 -8.59 -9.43
C GLU A 286 16.96 -7.32 -8.70
N PRO A 287 17.56 -7.42 -7.50
CA PRO A 287 18.08 -6.27 -6.77
C PRO A 287 19.07 -5.47 -7.63
N ALA A 288 19.03 -4.14 -7.53
CA ALA A 288 20.03 -3.29 -8.17
C ALA A 288 21.40 -3.38 -7.48
N SER A 289 21.45 -3.88 -6.24
CA SER A 289 22.68 -4.11 -5.48
C SER A 289 23.24 -5.51 -5.73
N ALA A 290 24.55 -5.63 -5.92
CA ALA A 290 25.26 -6.87 -6.24
C ALA A 290 25.18 -8.00 -5.17
N THR A 291 24.63 -7.71 -3.99
CA THR A 291 24.62 -8.60 -2.82
C THR A 291 23.33 -9.41 -2.63
N GLY A 292 22.38 -9.37 -3.58
CA GLY A 292 21.12 -10.10 -3.49
C GLY A 292 20.78 -10.87 -4.77
N GLY A 293 19.74 -11.70 -4.69
CA GLY A 293 19.10 -12.33 -5.85
C GLY A 293 19.38 -13.81 -6.08
N GLY A 294 19.73 -14.52 -5.02
CA GLY A 294 19.87 -15.98 -5.03
C GLY A 294 18.57 -16.72 -5.33
N LEU A 295 18.71 -17.99 -5.71
CA LEU A 295 17.58 -18.87 -6.05
C LEU A 295 16.51 -18.94 -4.95
N MET A 296 16.93 -18.96 -3.68
CA MET A 296 16.00 -19.04 -2.54
C MET A 296 15.12 -17.79 -2.41
N GLU A 297 15.68 -16.60 -2.62
CA GLU A 297 14.89 -15.35 -2.60
C GLU A 297 13.85 -15.36 -3.71
N ARG A 298 14.25 -15.76 -4.93
CA ARG A 298 13.32 -15.93 -6.05
C ARG A 298 12.21 -16.90 -5.69
N LEU A 299 12.55 -18.11 -5.25
CA LEU A 299 11.55 -19.13 -4.89
C LEU A 299 10.58 -18.63 -3.83
N VAL A 300 11.08 -17.98 -2.77
CA VAL A 300 10.25 -17.41 -1.71
C VAL A 300 9.31 -16.32 -2.25
N SER A 301 9.79 -15.43 -3.13
CA SER A 301 8.95 -14.42 -3.77
C SER A 301 7.85 -15.03 -4.63
N TYR A 302 8.15 -16.05 -5.43
CA TYR A 302 7.14 -16.75 -6.24
C TYR A 302 6.12 -17.50 -5.37
N LEU A 303 6.58 -18.27 -4.37
CA LEU A 303 5.74 -19.06 -3.49
C LEU A 303 4.85 -18.21 -2.57
N THR A 304 5.18 -16.94 -2.36
CA THR A 304 4.34 -16.03 -1.57
C THR A 304 3.44 -15.17 -2.43
N PHE A 305 3.93 -14.58 -3.53
CA PHE A 305 3.15 -13.64 -4.33
C PHE A 305 2.14 -14.33 -5.27
N VAL A 306 2.54 -15.43 -5.94
CA VAL A 306 1.64 -16.11 -6.90
C VAL A 306 0.36 -16.61 -6.24
N PRO A 307 0.39 -17.25 -5.05
CA PRO A 307 -0.84 -17.63 -4.35
C PRO A 307 -1.72 -16.44 -3.97
N LEU A 308 -1.16 -15.28 -3.62
CA LEU A 308 -1.94 -14.08 -3.31
C LEU A 308 -2.74 -13.61 -4.54
N VAL A 309 -2.08 -13.53 -5.70
CA VAL A 309 -2.74 -13.17 -6.96
C VAL A 309 -3.80 -14.22 -7.33
N ALA A 310 -3.48 -15.50 -7.22
CA ALA A 310 -4.43 -16.58 -7.50
C ALA A 310 -5.67 -16.49 -6.60
N LEU A 311 -5.50 -16.26 -5.30
CA LEU A 311 -6.61 -16.09 -4.36
C LEU A 311 -7.43 -14.82 -4.65
N ALA A 312 -6.79 -13.71 -5.04
CA ALA A 312 -7.49 -12.51 -5.46
C ALA A 312 -8.32 -12.75 -6.74
N LEU A 313 -7.80 -13.50 -7.72
CA LEU A 313 -8.55 -13.89 -8.92
C LEU A 313 -9.73 -14.81 -8.58
N VAL A 314 -9.55 -15.78 -7.68
CA VAL A 314 -10.66 -16.61 -7.17
C VAL A 314 -11.69 -15.75 -6.45
N ARG A 315 -11.27 -14.75 -5.67
CA ARG A 315 -12.18 -13.82 -4.99
C ARG A 315 -13.06 -13.05 -5.97
N LEU A 316 -12.46 -12.57 -7.07
CA LEU A 316 -13.16 -11.90 -8.17
C LEU A 316 -14.13 -12.85 -8.87
N ALA A 317 -13.74 -14.10 -9.14
CA ALA A 317 -14.63 -15.10 -9.73
C ALA A 317 -15.86 -15.38 -8.83
N LEU A 318 -15.69 -15.29 -7.51
CA LEU A 318 -16.75 -15.47 -6.53
C LEU A 318 -17.63 -14.24 -6.30
N TRP A 319 -17.40 -13.11 -6.99
CA TRP A 319 -18.09 -11.84 -6.70
C TRP A 319 -19.62 -11.90 -6.80
N ARG A 320 -20.19 -12.74 -7.69
CA ARG A 320 -21.64 -12.90 -7.87
C ARG A 320 -22.25 -13.67 -6.71
N ARG A 321 -21.50 -14.62 -6.16
CA ARG A 321 -21.92 -15.44 -5.02
C ARG A 321 -21.74 -14.69 -3.70
N PHE A 322 -20.66 -13.91 -3.59
CA PHE A 322 -20.34 -13.07 -2.45
C PHE A 322 -20.03 -11.65 -2.94
N PRO A 323 -21.07 -10.80 -3.06
CA PRO A 323 -20.93 -9.42 -3.50
C PRO A 323 -19.87 -8.67 -2.67
N PRO A 324 -18.93 -7.95 -3.32
CA PRO A 324 -17.88 -7.26 -2.61
C PRO A 324 -18.44 -6.12 -1.77
N LYS A 325 -17.85 -5.92 -0.58
CA LYS A 325 -18.21 -4.78 0.27
C LYS A 325 -17.49 -3.50 -0.22
N PRO A 326 -17.98 -2.30 0.10
CA PRO A 326 -17.33 -1.05 -0.31
C PRO A 326 -15.82 -0.93 0.01
N PRO A 327 -15.31 -1.43 1.16
CA PRO A 327 -13.87 -1.40 1.44
C PRO A 327 -13.05 -2.30 0.51
N GLU A 328 -13.60 -3.43 0.09
CA GLU A 328 -12.96 -4.36 -0.85
C GLU A 328 -12.87 -3.74 -2.25
N LEU A 329 -13.93 -3.03 -2.69
CA LEU A 329 -13.87 -2.26 -3.94
C LEU A 329 -12.77 -1.18 -3.89
N LEU A 330 -12.59 -0.52 -2.74
CA LEU A 330 -11.52 0.45 -2.56
C LEU A 330 -10.13 -0.21 -2.65
N LEU A 331 -9.92 -1.33 -1.95
CA LEU A 331 -8.66 -2.08 -1.98
C LEU A 331 -8.29 -2.49 -3.41
N LEU A 332 -9.25 -3.10 -4.13
CA LEU A 332 -9.06 -3.54 -5.51
C LEU A 332 -8.83 -2.35 -6.45
N THR A 333 -9.56 -1.25 -6.29
CA THR A 333 -9.39 -0.05 -7.13
C THR A 333 -8.01 0.56 -6.92
N VAL A 334 -7.57 0.71 -5.67
CA VAL A 334 -6.23 1.22 -5.34
C VAL A 334 -5.17 0.30 -5.94
N PHE A 335 -5.31 -1.02 -5.79
CA PHE A 335 -4.34 -1.97 -6.34
C PHE A 335 -4.29 -1.91 -7.87
N MET A 336 -5.43 -1.91 -8.57
CA MET A 336 -5.47 -1.96 -10.04
C MET A 336 -5.03 -0.64 -10.68
N THR A 337 -5.44 0.50 -10.12
CA THR A 337 -5.04 1.82 -10.64
C THR A 337 -3.54 2.09 -10.45
N SER A 338 -2.93 1.48 -9.44
CA SER A 338 -1.50 1.59 -9.19
C SER A 338 -0.62 1.05 -10.31
N ALA A 339 -1.07 -0.02 -10.99
CA ALA A 339 -0.32 -0.65 -12.07
C ALA A 339 -0.12 0.33 -13.23
N ALA A 340 -1.18 1.06 -13.58
CA ALA A 340 -1.12 2.09 -14.61
C ALA A 340 -0.26 3.29 -14.17
N PHE A 341 -0.36 3.71 -12.91
CA PHE A 341 0.40 4.86 -12.43
C PHE A 341 1.91 4.58 -12.32
N MET A 342 2.30 3.42 -11.79
CA MET A 342 3.72 3.02 -11.75
C MET A 342 4.29 2.75 -13.14
N ALA A 343 3.47 2.41 -14.13
CA ALA A 343 3.93 2.29 -15.51
C ALA A 343 4.43 3.63 -16.10
N LEU A 344 3.91 4.78 -15.61
CA LEU A 344 4.35 6.10 -16.07
C LEU A 344 5.80 6.43 -15.69
N THR A 345 6.30 5.87 -14.59
CA THR A 345 7.71 5.94 -14.20
C THR A 345 8.32 4.57 -14.38
N PHE A 346 8.42 3.79 -13.32
CA PHE A 346 8.90 2.43 -13.38
C PHE A 346 8.22 1.51 -12.36
N THR A 347 8.33 0.22 -12.63
CA THR A 347 7.80 -0.84 -11.78
C THR A 347 8.94 -1.62 -11.12
N ARG A 348 8.94 -1.67 -9.79
CA ARG A 348 9.74 -2.63 -9.00
C ARG A 348 8.90 -3.14 -7.83
N THR A 349 9.09 -4.41 -7.46
CA THR A 349 8.42 -5.04 -6.32
C THR A 349 8.51 -4.21 -5.04
N ARG A 350 9.68 -3.62 -4.73
CA ARG A 350 9.88 -2.74 -3.56
C ARG A 350 8.87 -1.59 -3.50
N PHE A 351 8.58 -0.93 -4.62
CA PHE A 351 7.64 0.21 -4.65
C PHE A 351 6.18 -0.24 -4.66
N ARG A 352 5.91 -1.48 -5.08
CA ARG A 352 4.59 -2.13 -4.99
C ARG A 352 4.25 -2.59 -3.56
N GLN A 353 5.26 -2.81 -2.70
CA GLN A 353 5.09 -3.41 -1.36
C GLN A 353 3.88 -2.88 -0.56
N PRO A 354 3.62 -1.56 -0.43
CA PRO A 354 2.47 -1.10 0.34
C PRO A 354 1.13 -1.58 -0.22
N LEU A 355 1.05 -1.82 -1.53
CA LEU A 355 -0.13 -2.30 -2.23
C LEU A 355 -0.27 -3.82 -2.17
N ASP A 356 0.83 -4.57 -2.04
CA ASP A 356 0.76 -6.01 -1.75
C ASP A 356 -0.04 -6.28 -0.48
N SER A 357 -0.03 -5.36 0.50
CA SER A 357 -0.86 -5.46 1.70
C SER A 357 -2.38 -5.50 1.41
N THR A 358 -2.82 -4.85 0.33
CA THR A 358 -4.23 -4.88 -0.10
C THR A 358 -4.58 -6.24 -0.69
N LEU A 359 -3.70 -6.84 -1.49
CA LEU A 359 -3.86 -8.22 -1.97
C LEU A 359 -3.83 -9.24 -0.84
N ILE A 360 -2.99 -9.05 0.17
CA ILE A 360 -2.94 -9.92 1.36
C ILE A 360 -4.29 -9.92 2.08
N ILE A 361 -4.91 -8.74 2.24
CA ILE A 361 -6.25 -8.62 2.83
C ILE A 361 -7.28 -9.37 1.97
N GLU A 362 -7.27 -9.17 0.65
CA GLU A 362 -8.20 -9.85 -0.26
C GLU A 362 -8.01 -11.38 -0.28
N ALA A 363 -6.76 -11.85 -0.26
CA ALA A 363 -6.44 -13.27 -0.18
C ALA A 363 -6.95 -13.89 1.14
N ALA A 364 -6.80 -13.19 2.26
CA ALA A 364 -7.32 -13.63 3.56
C ALA A 364 -8.86 -13.67 3.58
N VAL A 365 -9.51 -12.65 3.01
CA VAL A 365 -10.97 -12.61 2.81
C VAL A 365 -11.44 -13.80 1.98
N CYS A 366 -10.80 -14.05 0.82
CA CYS A 366 -11.12 -15.18 -0.05
C CYS A 366 -11.00 -16.52 0.69
N THR A 367 -9.90 -16.72 1.40
CA THR A 367 -9.63 -17.94 2.15
C THR A 367 -10.70 -18.20 3.22
N ALA A 368 -11.09 -17.15 3.96
CA ALA A 368 -12.15 -17.26 4.96
C ALA A 368 -13.52 -17.60 4.35
N LEU A 369 -13.85 -17.03 3.20
CA LEU A 369 -15.09 -17.34 2.47
C LEU A 369 -15.11 -18.80 1.99
N LEU A 370 -14.02 -19.27 1.39
CA LEU A 370 -13.89 -20.66 0.93
C LEU A 370 -13.97 -21.65 2.10
N ALA A 371 -13.27 -21.37 3.21
CA ALA A 371 -13.35 -22.19 4.41
C ALA A 371 -14.78 -22.24 4.97
N GLY A 372 -15.47 -21.09 4.98
CA GLY A 372 -16.87 -20.99 5.38
C GLY A 372 -17.82 -21.83 4.52
N MET A 373 -17.58 -21.89 3.20
CA MET A 373 -18.34 -22.77 2.30
C MET A 373 -18.13 -24.24 2.63
N VAL A 374 -16.88 -24.69 2.72
CA VAL A 374 -16.55 -26.10 3.01
C VAL A 374 -17.13 -26.55 4.35
N LEU A 375 -17.06 -25.69 5.38
CA LEU A 375 -17.61 -26.00 6.69
C LEU A 375 -19.15 -26.08 6.69
N ARG A 376 -19.84 -25.25 5.90
CA ARG A 376 -21.30 -25.31 5.75
C ARG A 376 -21.74 -26.59 5.04
N ASP A 377 -21.06 -26.96 3.96
CA ASP A 377 -21.37 -28.18 3.21
C ASP A 377 -21.18 -29.44 4.06
N ARG A 378 -20.11 -29.49 4.89
CA ARG A 378 -19.88 -30.57 5.85
C ARG A 378 -20.98 -30.67 6.91
N ARG A 379 -21.47 -29.55 7.44
CA ARG A 379 -22.57 -29.53 8.42
C ARG A 379 -23.89 -29.99 7.80
N ALA A 380 -24.19 -29.57 6.57
CA ALA A 380 -25.37 -30.03 5.83
C ALA A 380 -25.32 -31.54 5.53
N GLY A 381 -24.14 -32.06 5.17
CA GLY A 381 -23.90 -33.50 4.98
C GLY A 381 -23.97 -34.34 6.27
N HIS A 382 -23.69 -33.74 7.43
CA HIS A 382 -23.82 -34.42 8.72
C HIS A 382 -25.28 -34.50 9.19
N HIS A 383 -26.05 -33.41 9.07
CA HIS A 383 -27.47 -33.39 9.43
C HIS A 383 -28.35 -34.31 8.58
N SER A 384 -27.96 -34.58 7.33
CA SER A 384 -28.65 -35.52 6.45
C SER A 384 -28.35 -37.00 6.76
N ARG A 385 -27.31 -37.30 7.56
CA ARG A 385 -26.92 -38.66 7.96
C ARG A 385 -27.39 -39.08 9.35
N VAL A 386 -27.88 -38.15 10.18
CA VAL A 386 -28.50 -38.50 11.47
C VAL A 386 -29.91 -39.03 11.19
N PRO A 387 -30.20 -40.31 11.48
CA PRO A 387 -31.55 -40.86 11.29
C PRO A 387 -32.52 -40.05 12.16
N ARG A 388 -33.60 -39.53 11.56
CA ARG A 388 -34.72 -39.00 12.35
C ARG A 388 -35.17 -40.12 13.31
N PRO A 389 -35.37 -39.86 14.61
CA PRO A 389 -35.94 -40.86 15.48
C PRO A 389 -37.27 -41.30 14.85
N ARG A 390 -37.40 -42.60 14.57
CA ARG A 390 -38.66 -43.19 14.15
C ARG A 390 -39.69 -42.72 15.17
N ARG A 391 -40.72 -41.98 14.72
CA ARG A 391 -41.94 -41.83 15.50
C ARG A 391 -42.43 -43.26 15.76
N SER A 392 -42.17 -43.78 16.95
CA SER A 392 -42.85 -44.97 17.45
C SER A 392 -44.34 -44.65 17.40
N GLY A 393 -45.08 -45.50 16.71
CA GLY A 393 -46.50 -45.32 16.52
C GLY A 393 -47.21 -45.34 17.88
N ASP A 394 -47.84 -44.23 18.22
CA ASP A 394 -48.86 -44.12 19.27
C ASP A 394 -50.05 -43.29 18.73
N GLU A 395 -50.41 -43.49 17.46
CA GLU A 395 -51.64 -42.95 16.84
C GLU A 395 -52.69 -44.05 16.57
N ALA A 396 -52.71 -45.13 17.36
CA ALA A 396 -53.67 -46.23 17.22
C ALA A 396 -54.64 -46.41 18.42
N LEU A 397 -54.68 -45.50 19.39
CA LEU A 397 -55.62 -45.56 20.53
C LEU A 397 -56.27 -44.20 20.80
N GLY A 398 -57.08 -43.71 19.86
CA GLY A 398 -57.86 -42.48 20.05
C GLY A 398 -59.24 -42.45 19.37
N ALA A 399 -59.58 -43.45 18.56
CA ALA A 399 -60.77 -43.42 17.70
C ALA A 399 -61.93 -44.34 18.14
N ALA A 400 -61.93 -44.86 19.38
CA ALA A 400 -62.90 -45.87 19.81
C ALA A 400 -63.72 -45.57 21.08
N SER A 401 -63.81 -44.32 21.58
CA SER A 401 -64.63 -44.05 22.79
C SER A 401 -65.61 -42.86 22.73
N ARG A 402 -65.98 -42.34 21.54
CA ARG A 402 -67.03 -41.31 21.40
C ARG A 402 -68.26 -41.81 20.63
N ARG A 403 -68.83 -42.91 21.08
CA ARG A 403 -70.23 -43.30 20.81
C ARG A 403 -70.90 -43.81 22.08
N HIS A 404 -71.16 -42.92 23.03
CA HIS A 404 -72.31 -43.03 23.94
C HIS A 404 -72.37 -41.77 24.80
N GLN A 405 -73.25 -40.83 24.44
CA GLN A 405 -74.07 -40.05 25.37
C GLN A 405 -74.99 -39.12 24.56
N ILE A 406 -76.14 -39.67 24.18
CA ILE A 406 -77.39 -38.93 23.97
C ILE A 406 -78.29 -39.36 25.12
N GLY A 407 -78.87 -38.38 25.83
CA GLY A 407 -80.09 -38.54 26.61
C GLY A 407 -79.93 -38.71 28.11
N ARG A 408 -80.02 -37.62 28.87
CA ARG A 408 -81.22 -37.21 29.61
C ARG A 408 -80.99 -35.87 30.32
#